data_AF-A0A822EAY8-F1
#
_entry.id   AF-A0A822EAY8-F1
#
_cell.length_a   1.000
_cell.length_b   1.000
_cell.length_c   1.000
_cell.angle_alpha   90.00
_cell.angle_beta   90.00
_cell.angle_gamma   90.00
#
_symmetry.space_group_name_H-M   'P 1'
#
loop_
_entity.id
_entity.type
_entity.pdbx_description
1 polymer ?
#
loop_
_entity_poly.entity_id
_entity_poly.type
_entity_poly.pdbx_seq_one_letter_code
_entity_poly.pdbx_strand_id
1 'polypeptide(L)'
;MPQEDRSSFILQGFEPSAVRLKRKLRLILNKSLRRDKISDKNVTLSEFIFYSVFLLIVTTISIISHISQDAFNADRCIRRLLVNKLQLDAVTNIHEFWQYLDRFNEELYSNVVQWRESTNNSKEQISHQILLSNENFVLGVPRLRQIRVNNSHCQIIKDLSVRPINCYAFYHKSKEYRDKFTSVTGSQYEYTSSKITAALQLSNAYGPYDTGGFIYYFRPTKDLNDKAIVTLKNSAWLDLTTRAIFIELIYFNPNIELLTSINILFEFLTTGTVQVRDFFYTVPVNSFFFGRNKLLGVFQILFNLFCIIFAFYYVGKIAEHRLWFIMSSIWNLYDLGLLILFTVSFYFDIKFLMYISQTLKCLSIPKNDIFKELIYFIETQISRIDLQAYIAAAVLIRLLRYLPHFSNLIANLLDVFYKSIRNSLGFLFLFFVIFMSFVIFATFHYGDELYE
;
A
#
# COMPACT_ATOMS: atom_id res chain seq x y z
N MET A 1 73.45 -14.84 -83.33
CA MET A 1 74.29 -13.80 -82.70
C MET A 1 73.42 -12.59 -82.41
N PRO A 2 73.67 -11.91 -81.29
CA PRO A 2 72.63 -11.56 -80.33
C PRO A 2 72.47 -10.04 -80.15
N GLN A 3 71.36 -9.59 -79.53
CA GLN A 3 71.44 -8.85 -78.26
C GLN A 3 70.04 -8.65 -77.65
N GLU A 4 69.98 -8.97 -76.36
CA GLU A 4 68.91 -8.70 -75.42
C GLU A 4 68.60 -7.20 -75.34
N ASP A 5 67.34 -6.84 -75.07
CA ASP A 5 67.16 -5.90 -73.95
C ASP A 5 65.85 -6.11 -73.19
N ARG A 6 66.02 -6.13 -71.87
CA ARG A 6 65.00 -6.31 -70.84
C ARG A 6 64.20 -5.03 -70.65
N SER A 7 62.88 -5.11 -70.53
CA SER A 7 62.10 -4.26 -69.60
C SER A 7 60.62 -4.66 -69.54
N SER A 8 60.36 -5.92 -69.17
CA SER A 8 59.25 -6.19 -68.25
C SER A 8 59.65 -5.68 -66.85
N PHE A 9 58.72 -5.10 -66.08
CA PHE A 9 58.89 -4.21 -64.90
C PHE A 9 59.10 -2.75 -65.34
N ILE A 10 58.16 -1.80 -65.20
CA ILE A 10 57.47 -1.37 -63.97
C ILE A 10 56.07 -0.82 -64.38
N LEU A 11 55.00 -1.56 -64.10
CA LEU A 11 53.66 -0.99 -63.85
C LEU A 11 53.38 -1.09 -62.35
N GLN A 12 54.26 -0.51 -61.56
CA GLN A 12 54.02 -0.27 -60.15
C GLN A 12 54.03 1.24 -59.90
N GLY A 13 52.88 1.76 -59.49
CA GLY A 13 52.87 2.91 -58.60
C GLY A 13 52.48 4.26 -59.17
N PHE A 14 51.38 4.34 -59.93
CA PHE A 14 50.59 5.59 -59.97
C PHE A 14 49.14 5.29 -59.62
N GLU A 15 48.88 4.98 -58.34
CA GLU A 15 47.55 5.23 -57.79
C GLU A 15 47.30 6.74 -57.91
N PRO A 16 46.19 7.19 -58.53
CA PRO A 16 45.87 8.61 -58.62
C PRO A 16 45.93 9.23 -57.22
N SER A 17 46.56 10.39 -57.08
CA SER A 17 46.64 11.13 -55.81
C SER A 17 45.27 11.25 -55.11
N ALA A 18 44.18 11.34 -55.88
CA ALA A 18 42.79 11.31 -55.42
C ALA A 18 42.37 9.99 -54.75
N VAL A 19 42.84 8.83 -55.21
CA VAL A 19 42.55 7.51 -54.62
C VAL A 19 43.27 7.38 -53.27
N ARG A 20 44.54 7.82 -53.20
CA ARG A 20 45.33 7.82 -51.97
C ARG A 20 44.75 8.78 -50.92
N LEU A 21 44.24 9.94 -51.34
CA LEU A 21 43.53 10.90 -50.49
C LEU A 21 42.20 10.33 -49.97
N LYS A 22 41.37 9.71 -50.83
CA LYS A 22 40.12 9.05 -50.43
C LYS A 22 40.33 7.92 -49.44
N ARG A 23 41.42 7.15 -49.56
CA ARG A 23 41.81 6.09 -48.61
C ARG A 23 42.20 6.67 -47.25
N LYS A 24 43.02 7.72 -47.23
CA LYS A 24 43.39 8.43 -45.98
C LYS A 24 42.18 9.05 -45.28
N LEU A 25 41.28 9.71 -46.03
CA LEU A 25 40.03 10.26 -45.49
C LEU A 25 39.13 9.17 -44.89
N ARG A 26 38.97 8.03 -45.56
CA ARG A 26 38.22 6.88 -45.02
C ARG A 26 38.85 6.31 -43.74
N LEU A 27 40.18 6.24 -43.67
CA LEU A 27 40.87 5.77 -42.47
C LEU A 27 40.71 6.74 -41.29
N ILE A 28 40.78 8.05 -41.54
CA ILE A 28 40.57 9.08 -40.53
C ILE A 28 39.12 9.06 -40.03
N LEU A 29 38.15 8.97 -40.96
CA LEU A 29 36.72 8.86 -40.65
C LEU A 29 36.41 7.58 -39.85
N ASN A 30 36.98 6.44 -40.23
CA ASN A 30 36.82 5.19 -39.48
C ASN A 30 37.47 5.27 -38.10
N LYS A 31 38.57 6.02 -37.95
CA LYS A 31 39.25 6.23 -36.66
C LYS A 31 38.51 7.25 -35.77
N SER A 32 37.79 8.23 -36.33
CA SER A 32 36.89 9.10 -35.57
C SER A 32 35.64 8.34 -35.15
N LEU A 33 34.97 7.64 -36.07
CA LEU A 33 33.79 6.79 -35.78
C LEU A 33 34.09 5.70 -34.74
N ARG A 34 35.29 5.09 -34.78
CA ARG A 34 35.71 4.14 -33.74
C ARG A 34 35.92 4.82 -32.39
N ARG A 35 36.49 6.03 -32.36
CA ARG A 35 36.67 6.80 -31.11
C ARG A 35 35.33 7.21 -30.52
N ASP A 36 34.40 7.69 -31.34
CA ASP A 36 33.06 8.08 -30.91
C ASP A 36 32.30 6.86 -30.37
N LYS A 37 32.37 5.72 -31.07
CA LYS A 37 31.77 4.45 -30.61
C LYS A 37 32.40 3.90 -29.32
N ILE A 38 33.69 4.11 -29.09
CA ILE A 38 34.36 3.74 -27.83
C ILE A 38 33.95 4.70 -26.71
N SER A 39 33.86 6.00 -27.00
CA SER A 39 33.39 7.02 -26.06
C SER A 39 31.95 6.74 -25.61
N ASP A 40 31.04 6.48 -26.55
CA ASP A 40 29.63 6.14 -26.27
C ASP A 40 29.51 4.84 -25.44
N LYS A 41 30.35 3.85 -25.73
CA LYS A 41 30.40 2.61 -24.93
C LYS A 41 30.88 2.85 -23.49
N ASN A 42 31.86 3.72 -23.29
CA ASN A 42 32.37 4.03 -21.96
C ASN A 42 31.35 4.86 -21.14
N VAL A 43 30.65 5.80 -21.79
CA VAL A 43 29.56 6.57 -21.16
C VAL A 43 28.41 5.64 -20.76
N THR A 44 27.97 4.75 -21.65
CA THR A 44 26.89 3.79 -21.34
C THR A 44 27.27 2.79 -20.24
N LEU A 45 28.53 2.35 -20.18
CA LEU A 45 29.01 1.50 -19.10
C LEU A 45 29.01 2.25 -17.74
N SER A 46 29.44 3.51 -17.73
CA SER A 46 29.42 4.33 -16.51
C SER A 46 28.00 4.56 -15.99
N GLU A 47 27.06 4.87 -16.88
CA GLU A 47 25.63 4.99 -16.53
C GLU A 47 25.07 3.67 -15.98
N PHE A 48 25.44 2.53 -16.58
CA PHE A 48 25.01 1.22 -16.08
C PHE A 48 25.57 0.90 -14.69
N ILE A 49 26.84 1.21 -14.42
CA ILE A 49 27.44 0.99 -13.10
C ILE A 49 26.72 1.85 -12.05
N PHE A 50 26.51 3.14 -12.34
CA PHE A 50 25.76 4.04 -11.46
C PHE A 50 24.35 3.51 -11.18
N TYR A 51 23.67 3.03 -12.23
CA TYR A 51 22.36 2.43 -12.10
C TYR A 51 22.35 1.11 -11.32
N SER A 52 23.37 0.28 -11.48
CA SER A 52 23.51 -1.00 -10.76
C SER A 52 23.71 -0.78 -9.27
N VAL A 53 24.48 0.25 -8.90
CA VAL A 53 24.62 0.66 -7.48
C VAL A 53 23.27 1.10 -6.92
N PHE A 54 22.48 1.84 -7.69
CA PHE A 54 21.14 2.24 -7.26
C PHE A 54 20.18 1.06 -7.09
N LEU A 55 20.18 0.13 -8.03
CA LEU A 55 19.40 -1.10 -7.92
C LEU A 55 19.80 -1.88 -6.67
N LEU A 56 21.10 -1.95 -6.37
CA LEU A 56 21.60 -2.59 -5.15
C LEU A 56 21.08 -1.86 -3.91
N ILE A 57 21.09 -0.53 -3.86
CA ILE A 57 20.53 0.24 -2.74
C ILE A 57 19.03 -0.04 -2.57
N VAL A 58 18.26 -0.02 -3.65
CA VAL A 58 16.80 -0.22 -3.57
C VAL A 58 16.48 -1.65 -3.13
N THR A 59 17.18 -2.65 -3.68
CA THR A 59 16.98 -4.06 -3.30
C THR A 59 17.46 -4.34 -1.87
N THR A 60 18.54 -3.72 -1.40
CA THR A 60 18.98 -3.88 -0.01
C THR A 60 17.96 -3.26 0.95
N ILE A 61 17.38 -2.09 0.64
CA ILE A 61 16.28 -1.52 1.44
C ILE A 61 15.12 -2.52 1.52
N SER A 62 14.69 -3.10 0.39
CA SER A 62 13.61 -4.09 0.37
C SER A 62 13.92 -5.35 1.19
N ILE A 63 15.18 -5.83 1.18
CA ILE A 63 15.59 -7.03 1.92
C ILE A 63 15.75 -6.74 3.42
N ILE A 64 16.48 -5.68 3.77
CA ILE A 64 16.78 -5.28 5.16
C ILE A 64 15.51 -4.86 5.90
N SER A 65 14.52 -4.38 5.17
CA SER A 65 13.16 -4.19 5.65
C SER A 65 12.45 -5.52 5.96
N HIS A 66 13.13 -6.49 6.61
CA HIS A 66 12.69 -7.81 7.12
C HIS A 66 11.31 -7.85 7.82
N ILE A 67 10.73 -6.67 8.03
CA ILE A 67 9.37 -6.34 8.40
C ILE A 67 8.31 -7.25 7.76
N SER A 68 8.46 -7.68 6.50
CA SER A 68 7.41 -8.50 5.85
C SER A 68 7.18 -9.86 6.53
N GLN A 69 8.23 -10.53 7.01
CA GLN A 69 8.08 -11.85 7.64
C GLN A 69 7.58 -11.75 9.08
N ASP A 70 8.14 -10.83 9.86
CA ASP A 70 7.72 -10.62 11.25
C ASP A 70 6.30 -10.03 11.32
N ALA A 71 5.96 -9.08 10.44
CA ALA A 71 4.60 -8.56 10.31
C ALA A 71 3.62 -9.66 9.90
N PHE A 72 3.97 -10.47 8.89
CA PHE A 72 3.12 -11.59 8.47
C PHE A 72 2.86 -12.59 9.61
N ASN A 73 3.90 -12.92 10.39
CA ASN A 73 3.76 -13.84 11.52
C ASN A 73 2.93 -13.23 12.66
N ALA A 74 3.12 -11.93 12.96
CA ALA A 74 2.34 -11.22 13.95
C ALA A 74 0.84 -11.19 13.57
N ASP A 75 0.53 -10.82 12.32
CA ASP A 75 -0.84 -10.79 11.80
C ASP A 75 -1.48 -12.17 11.83
N ARG A 76 -0.73 -13.20 11.40
CA ARG A 76 -1.20 -14.59 11.41
C ARG A 76 -1.48 -15.09 12.82
N CYS A 77 -0.68 -14.69 13.80
CA CYS A 77 -0.88 -15.08 15.20
C CYS A 77 -2.21 -14.55 15.73
N ILE A 78 -2.46 -13.25 15.56
CA ILE A 78 -3.70 -12.65 16.04
C ILE A 78 -4.91 -13.09 15.21
N ARG A 79 -4.79 -13.20 13.89
CA ARG A 79 -5.86 -13.74 13.04
C ARG A 79 -6.28 -15.14 13.49
N ARG A 80 -5.34 -16.02 13.85
CA ARG A 80 -5.66 -17.33 14.42
C ARG A 80 -6.37 -17.24 15.76
N LEU A 81 -6.04 -16.28 16.62
CA LEU A 81 -6.77 -16.05 17.86
C LEU A 81 -8.21 -15.60 17.56
N LEU A 82 -8.42 -14.66 16.64
CA LEU A 82 -9.75 -14.20 16.26
C LEU A 82 -10.61 -15.32 15.63
N VAL A 83 -10.04 -16.07 14.69
CA VAL A 83 -10.77 -17.13 13.96
C VAL A 83 -10.94 -18.38 14.83
N ASN A 84 -9.86 -18.93 15.37
CA ASN A 84 -9.92 -20.26 16.02
C ASN A 84 -10.45 -20.19 17.46
N LYS A 85 -10.05 -19.17 18.23
CA LYS A 85 -10.43 -19.05 19.65
C LYS A 85 -11.75 -18.31 19.81
N LEU A 86 -11.94 -17.20 19.09
CA LEU A 86 -13.17 -16.38 19.20
C LEU A 86 -14.27 -16.78 18.22
N GLN A 87 -13.98 -17.66 17.25
CA GLN A 87 -14.92 -18.13 16.23
C GLN A 87 -15.49 -16.98 15.40
N LEU A 88 -14.61 -16.09 14.93
CA LEU A 88 -15.00 -14.93 14.13
C LEU A 88 -15.83 -15.31 12.89
N ASP A 89 -15.44 -16.37 12.19
CA ASP A 89 -16.09 -16.85 10.96
C ASP A 89 -17.47 -17.48 11.22
N ALA A 90 -17.78 -17.82 12.48
CA ALA A 90 -19.06 -18.41 12.84
C ALA A 90 -20.17 -17.36 13.07
N VAL A 91 -19.86 -16.07 12.96
CA VAL A 91 -20.84 -14.99 13.21
C VAL A 91 -21.67 -14.74 11.94
N THR A 92 -22.91 -15.23 11.95
CA THR A 92 -23.85 -15.14 10.83
C THR A 92 -25.07 -14.26 11.12
N ASN A 93 -25.35 -14.00 12.40
CA ASN A 93 -26.52 -13.23 12.83
C ASN A 93 -26.21 -12.25 13.98
N ILE A 94 -27.18 -11.37 14.27
CA ILE A 94 -27.07 -10.34 15.32
C ILE A 94 -26.83 -10.96 16.71
N HIS A 95 -27.42 -12.12 17.00
CA HIS A 95 -27.28 -12.76 18.30
C HIS A 95 -25.87 -13.30 18.52
N GLU A 96 -25.31 -13.98 17.51
CA GLU A 96 -23.93 -14.46 17.48
C GLU A 96 -22.93 -13.33 17.53
N PHE A 97 -23.23 -12.17 16.93
CA PHE A 97 -22.39 -10.98 17.06
C PHE A 97 -22.26 -10.54 18.52
N TRP A 98 -23.36 -10.49 19.28
CA TRP A 98 -23.30 -10.13 20.70
C TRP A 98 -22.51 -11.16 21.51
N GLN A 99 -22.71 -12.46 21.25
CA GLN A 99 -21.92 -13.51 21.89
C GLN A 99 -20.43 -13.42 21.55
N TYR A 100 -20.10 -13.07 20.30
CA TYR A 100 -18.73 -12.81 19.87
C TYR A 100 -18.15 -11.61 20.63
N LEU A 101 -18.91 -10.54 20.80
CA LEU A 101 -18.47 -9.35 21.53
C LEU A 101 -18.17 -9.66 23.00
N ASP A 102 -18.96 -10.52 23.64
CA ASP A 102 -18.71 -10.99 25.01
C ASP A 102 -17.39 -11.79 25.10
N ARG A 103 -17.18 -12.76 24.18
CA ARG A 103 -15.92 -13.52 24.10
C ARG A 103 -14.73 -12.63 23.80
N PHE A 104 -14.90 -11.65 22.91
CA PHE A 104 -13.86 -10.70 22.56
C PHE A 104 -13.49 -9.82 23.75
N ASN A 105 -14.48 -9.33 24.53
CA ASN A 105 -14.21 -8.58 25.76
C ASN A 105 -13.46 -9.42 26.79
N GLU A 106 -13.83 -10.68 26.95
CA GLU A 106 -13.12 -11.61 27.84
C GLU A 106 -11.65 -11.81 27.42
N GLU A 107 -11.40 -12.03 26.12
CA GLU A 107 -10.04 -12.23 25.62
C GLU A 107 -9.20 -10.96 25.68
N LEU A 108 -9.79 -9.82 25.31
CA LEU A 108 -9.12 -8.53 25.31
C LEU A 108 -8.65 -8.17 26.71
N TYR A 109 -9.45 -8.40 27.75
CA TYR A 109 -9.10 -8.09 29.14
C TYR A 109 -8.57 -9.29 29.94
N SER A 110 -8.18 -10.38 29.25
CA SER A 110 -7.62 -11.58 29.89
C SER A 110 -6.30 -11.30 30.63
N ASN A 111 -5.51 -10.34 30.13
CA ASN A 111 -4.28 -9.89 30.75
C ASN A 111 -4.21 -8.35 30.77
N VAL A 112 -4.41 -7.78 31.95
CA VAL A 112 -4.35 -6.34 32.19
C VAL A 112 -3.31 -6.07 33.26
N VAL A 113 -2.27 -5.30 32.89
CA VAL A 113 -1.26 -4.83 33.83
C VAL A 113 -1.67 -3.47 34.36
N GLN A 114 -1.60 -3.32 35.68
CA GLN A 114 -1.80 -2.05 36.35
C GLN A 114 -0.44 -1.49 36.74
N TRP A 115 -0.18 -0.23 36.44
CA TRP A 115 0.94 0.49 37.03
C TRP A 115 0.48 1.82 37.60
N ARG A 116 1.30 2.33 38.51
CA ARG A 116 1.06 3.59 39.19
C ARG A 116 1.99 4.65 38.59
N GLU A 117 1.41 5.68 37.99
CA GLU A 117 2.17 6.84 37.56
C GLU A 117 2.37 7.78 38.75
N SER A 118 3.62 7.93 39.19
CA SER A 118 4.01 8.98 40.13
C SER A 118 4.13 10.29 39.38
N THR A 119 3.05 11.06 39.31
CA THR A 119 3.15 12.45 38.86
C THR A 119 3.73 13.30 39.99
N ASN A 120 4.60 14.27 39.66
CA ASN A 120 5.21 15.19 40.65
C ASN A 120 4.19 15.98 41.49
N ASN A 121 2.90 15.93 41.14
CA ASN A 121 1.79 16.59 41.83
C ASN A 121 0.82 15.55 42.42
N SER A 122 1.23 14.85 43.48
CA SER A 122 0.42 14.23 44.56
C SER A 122 -0.90 13.48 44.27
N LYS A 123 -1.31 13.29 43.01
CA LYS A 123 -2.41 12.43 42.59
C LYS A 123 -1.78 11.24 41.88
N GLU A 124 -1.68 10.14 42.63
CA GLU A 124 -1.38 8.84 42.07
C GLU A 124 -2.49 8.48 41.07
N GLN A 125 -2.14 8.40 39.78
CA GLN A 125 -3.07 7.92 38.76
C GLN A 125 -2.74 6.45 38.48
N ILE A 126 -3.75 5.58 38.65
CA ILE A 126 -3.65 4.17 38.29
C ILE A 126 -3.96 4.08 36.80
N SER A 127 -2.98 3.63 36.03
CA SER A 127 -3.11 3.40 34.59
C SER A 127 -3.29 1.91 34.34
N HIS A 128 -4.21 1.58 33.42
CA HIS A 128 -4.47 0.21 32.98
C HIS A 128 -3.91 0.01 31.58
N GLN A 129 -3.20 -1.09 31.37
CA GLN A 129 -2.67 -1.47 30.08
C GLN A 129 -3.07 -2.89 29.73
N ILE A 130 -3.68 -3.00 28.57
CA ILE A 130 -4.12 -4.27 28.04
C ILE A 130 -2.96 -4.91 27.28
N LEU A 131 -2.68 -6.18 27.57
CA LEU A 131 -1.70 -7.02 26.89
C LEU A 131 -2.41 -8.08 26.05
N LEU A 132 -2.55 -7.82 24.75
CA LEU A 132 -3.12 -8.78 23.82
C LEU A 132 -2.11 -9.92 23.56
N SER A 133 -2.54 -11.16 23.80
CA SER A 133 -1.66 -12.34 23.73
C SER A 133 -0.39 -12.23 24.59
N ASN A 134 -0.48 -11.56 25.74
CA ASN A 134 0.58 -11.36 26.75
C ASN A 134 1.78 -10.48 26.34
N GLU A 135 2.02 -10.26 25.05
CA GLU A 135 3.21 -9.55 24.57
C GLU A 135 2.90 -8.23 23.84
N ASN A 136 1.67 -8.05 23.36
CA ASN A 136 1.28 -6.91 22.54
C ASN A 136 0.55 -5.85 23.37
N PHE A 137 1.08 -4.63 23.41
CA PHE A 137 0.52 -3.52 24.17
C PHE A 137 -0.57 -2.84 23.36
N VAL A 138 -1.83 -2.95 23.78
CA VAL A 138 -2.93 -2.22 23.14
C VAL A 138 -2.77 -0.72 23.41
N LEU A 139 -2.73 0.08 22.36
CA LEU A 139 -2.54 1.52 22.44
C LEU A 139 -3.88 2.25 22.41
N GLY A 140 -4.04 3.18 23.36
CA GLY A 140 -5.28 3.94 23.50
C GLY A 140 -6.42 3.04 23.91
N VAL A 141 -7.63 3.39 23.47
CA VAL A 141 -8.85 2.68 23.86
C VAL A 141 -9.45 2.01 22.62
N PRO A 142 -9.62 0.67 22.63
CA PRO A 142 -10.39 -0.03 21.61
C PRO A 142 -11.78 0.59 21.46
N ARG A 143 -12.31 0.59 20.24
CA ARG A 143 -13.60 1.21 19.96
C ARG A 143 -14.48 0.33 19.08
N LEU A 144 -15.77 0.41 19.36
CA LEU A 144 -16.83 -0.18 18.58
C LEU A 144 -17.53 0.95 17.82
N ARG A 145 -17.41 0.96 16.49
CA ARG A 145 -17.99 1.99 15.63
C ARG A 145 -19.10 1.41 14.78
N GLN A 146 -20.22 2.12 14.66
CA GLN A 146 -21.38 1.66 13.93
C GLN A 146 -21.82 2.64 12.85
N ILE A 147 -22.23 2.09 11.72
CA ILE A 147 -22.87 2.79 10.62
C ILE A 147 -24.31 2.34 10.48
N ARG A 148 -25.21 3.33 10.42
CA ARG A 148 -26.66 3.15 10.30
C ARG A 148 -27.18 3.86 9.06
N VAL A 149 -28.30 3.37 8.53
CA VAL A 149 -29.01 4.02 7.42
C VAL A 149 -30.37 4.51 7.87
N ASN A 150 -30.85 5.58 7.23
CA ASN A 150 -32.21 6.06 7.41
C ASN A 150 -33.20 4.97 6.99
N ASN A 151 -34.37 4.96 7.64
CA ASN A 151 -35.48 4.14 7.16
C ASN A 151 -35.82 4.59 5.74
N SER A 152 -35.90 3.64 4.82
CA SER A 152 -36.21 3.91 3.42
C SER A 152 -37.60 3.39 3.12
N HIS A 153 -38.43 4.21 2.47
CA HIS A 153 -39.62 3.68 1.80
C HIS A 153 -39.14 2.83 0.63
N CYS A 154 -39.03 1.51 0.83
CA CYS A 154 -38.91 0.60 -0.29
C CYS A 154 -40.19 0.68 -1.12
N GLN A 155 -40.06 0.56 -2.44
CA GLN A 155 -41.21 0.43 -3.31
C GLN A 155 -41.81 -0.96 -3.07
N ILE A 156 -42.70 -1.03 -2.08
CA ILE A 156 -43.46 -2.25 -1.79
C ILE A 156 -44.45 -2.44 -2.95
N ILE A 157 -44.46 -3.63 -3.53
CA ILE A 157 -45.45 -4.02 -4.54
C ILE A 157 -46.83 -3.84 -3.91
N LYS A 158 -47.72 -3.08 -4.56
CA LYS A 158 -49.00 -2.63 -4.00
C LYS A 158 -49.87 -3.78 -3.45
N ASP A 159 -49.76 -4.97 -4.03
CA ASP A 159 -50.54 -6.15 -3.61
C ASP A 159 -50.02 -6.82 -2.32
N LEU A 160 -48.79 -6.49 -1.89
CA LEU A 160 -48.17 -6.98 -0.64
C LEU A 160 -48.36 -6.00 0.53
N SER A 161 -49.10 -4.90 0.35
CA SER A 161 -49.28 -3.85 1.37
C SER A 161 -50.23 -4.23 2.51
N VAL A 162 -50.54 -5.52 2.70
CA VAL A 162 -51.45 -6.02 3.74
C VAL A 162 -50.90 -5.74 5.14
N ARG A 163 -49.58 -5.51 5.28
CA ARG A 163 -48.94 -5.08 6.53
C ARG A 163 -47.89 -3.98 6.27
N PRO A 164 -47.69 -3.04 7.22
CA PRO A 164 -46.56 -2.13 7.14
C PRO A 164 -45.25 -2.92 7.26
N ILE A 165 -44.51 -3.03 6.16
CA ILE A 165 -43.19 -3.64 6.13
C ILE A 165 -42.16 -2.52 6.29
N ASN A 166 -41.39 -2.57 7.38
CA ASN A 166 -40.21 -1.71 7.52
C ASN A 166 -39.13 -2.23 6.59
N CYS A 167 -38.56 -1.34 5.77
CA CYS A 167 -37.55 -1.71 4.81
C CYS A 167 -36.37 -0.76 4.87
N TYR A 168 -35.17 -1.33 4.77
CA TYR A 168 -33.95 -0.60 5.00
C TYR A 168 -33.05 -0.77 3.78
N ALA A 169 -32.67 0.34 3.15
CA ALA A 169 -31.87 0.33 1.95
C ALA A 169 -30.46 -0.23 2.19
N PHE A 170 -29.77 -0.59 1.11
CA PHE A 170 -28.33 -0.78 1.11
C PHE A 170 -27.61 0.47 1.60
N TYR A 171 -26.40 0.28 2.14
CA TYR A 171 -25.58 1.42 2.54
C TYR A 171 -25.27 2.30 1.32
N HIS A 172 -25.49 3.60 1.49
CA HIS A 172 -24.99 4.62 0.60
C HIS A 172 -24.75 5.87 1.44
N LYS A 173 -23.68 6.62 1.14
CA LYS A 173 -23.30 7.80 1.94
C LYS A 173 -24.43 8.83 2.09
N SER A 174 -25.27 8.99 1.05
CA SER A 174 -26.41 9.92 1.10
C SER A 174 -27.58 9.45 1.96
N LYS A 175 -27.62 8.17 2.36
CA LYS A 175 -28.69 7.55 3.15
C LYS A 175 -28.25 7.24 4.58
N GLU A 176 -27.06 7.67 4.98
CA GLU A 176 -26.51 7.44 6.32
C GLU A 176 -27.33 8.19 7.38
N TYR A 177 -27.67 7.51 8.47
CA TYR A 177 -28.37 8.09 9.61
C TYR A 177 -27.38 8.79 10.53
N ARG A 178 -27.59 10.09 10.77
CA ARG A 178 -26.67 10.96 11.52
C ARG A 178 -27.31 11.65 12.73
N ASP A 179 -28.59 11.40 12.98
CA ASP A 179 -29.28 11.98 14.13
C ASP A 179 -29.11 11.10 15.38
N LYS A 180 -29.61 11.56 16.53
CA LYS A 180 -29.67 10.73 17.74
C LYS A 180 -30.81 9.71 17.58
N PHE A 181 -30.55 8.42 17.83
CA PHE A 181 -31.57 7.36 17.61
C PHE A 181 -32.23 6.83 18.88
N THR A 182 -31.80 7.24 20.08
CA THR A 182 -32.36 6.77 21.35
C THR A 182 -32.50 7.91 22.36
N SER A 183 -33.43 7.76 23.30
CA SER A 183 -33.61 8.68 24.43
C SER A 183 -32.52 8.55 25.49
N VAL A 184 -31.76 7.45 25.47
CA VAL A 184 -30.66 7.21 26.41
C VAL A 184 -29.55 8.24 26.18
N THR A 185 -29.00 8.76 27.28
CA THR A 185 -27.89 9.71 27.25
C THR A 185 -26.55 8.97 27.14
N GLY A 186 -25.67 9.47 26.28
CA GLY A 186 -24.33 8.89 26.05
C GLY A 186 -23.80 9.22 24.67
N SER A 187 -22.49 9.49 24.58
CA SER A 187 -21.83 9.83 23.31
C SER A 187 -21.92 8.71 22.28
N GLN A 188 -22.07 7.46 22.71
CA GLN A 188 -22.24 6.30 21.83
C GLN A 188 -23.56 6.28 21.03
N TYR A 189 -24.49 7.17 21.36
CA TYR A 189 -25.78 7.33 20.68
C TYR A 189 -25.84 8.59 19.82
N GLU A 190 -24.75 9.36 19.79
CA GLU A 190 -24.62 10.60 19.02
C GLU A 190 -23.65 10.38 17.86
N TYR A 191 -24.00 10.92 16.70
CA TYR A 191 -23.19 10.73 15.50
C TYR A 191 -21.89 11.53 15.60
N THR A 192 -20.76 10.83 15.42
CA THR A 192 -19.44 11.45 15.35
C THR A 192 -18.99 11.59 13.90
N SER A 193 -18.57 12.80 13.52
CA SER A 193 -18.13 13.08 12.15
C SER A 193 -16.76 12.45 11.83
N SER A 194 -16.53 12.12 10.56
CA SER A 194 -15.29 11.54 10.04
C SER A 194 -14.01 12.29 10.42
N LYS A 195 -14.05 13.63 10.51
CA LYS A 195 -12.90 14.47 10.90
C LYS A 195 -12.42 14.21 12.33
N ILE A 196 -13.34 13.82 13.20
CA ILE A 196 -13.08 13.58 14.62
C ILE A 196 -12.66 12.13 14.81
N THR A 197 -13.39 11.19 14.21
CA THR A 197 -13.15 9.76 14.38
C THR A 197 -11.78 9.32 13.86
N ALA A 198 -11.33 9.83 12.71
CA ALA A 198 -10.10 9.38 12.05
C ALA A 198 -10.00 7.84 11.96
N ALA A 199 -11.08 7.21 11.50
CA ALA A 199 -11.08 5.78 11.16
C ALA A 199 -10.53 5.57 9.74
N LEU A 200 -10.02 4.36 9.48
CA LEU A 200 -9.65 3.92 8.14
C LEU A 200 -10.91 3.75 7.29
N GLN A 201 -10.84 4.16 6.02
CA GLN A 201 -11.92 3.91 5.08
C GLN A 201 -11.84 2.46 4.59
N LEU A 202 -12.78 1.64 5.05
CA LEU A 202 -12.85 0.23 4.72
C LEU A 202 -14.04 -0.05 3.80
N SER A 203 -13.89 -1.04 2.94
CA SER A 203 -14.89 -1.47 1.96
C SER A 203 -14.96 -2.99 1.94
N ASN A 204 -16.17 -3.54 1.84
CA ASN A 204 -16.38 -4.94 1.50
C ASN A 204 -17.56 -5.05 0.52
N ALA A 205 -18.69 -5.69 0.88
CA ALA A 205 -19.73 -6.04 -0.09
C ALA A 205 -20.51 -4.82 -0.64
N TYR A 206 -20.78 -3.80 0.18
CA TYR A 206 -21.58 -2.64 -0.22
C TYR A 206 -20.77 -1.43 -0.69
N GLY A 207 -19.45 -1.58 -0.85
CA GLY A 207 -18.54 -0.49 -1.15
C GLY A 207 -18.01 0.21 0.11
N PRO A 208 -17.34 1.37 -0.04
CA PRO A 208 -16.61 2.01 1.04
C PRO A 208 -17.55 2.71 2.03
N TYR A 209 -17.37 2.43 3.32
CA TYR A 209 -18.08 3.11 4.40
C TYR A 209 -17.47 4.47 4.73
N ASP A 210 -18.31 5.44 5.12
CA ASP A 210 -17.81 6.70 5.69
C ASP A 210 -17.11 6.42 7.03
N THR A 211 -16.13 7.26 7.36
CA THR A 211 -15.28 7.07 8.56
C THR A 211 -15.88 7.66 9.83
N GLY A 212 -17.09 8.25 9.74
CA GLY A 212 -17.91 8.67 10.87
C GLY A 212 -18.67 7.51 11.51
N GLY A 213 -19.64 7.83 12.37
CA GLY A 213 -20.57 6.86 12.94
C GLY A 213 -20.84 7.05 14.42
N PHE A 214 -21.55 6.10 15.00
CA PHE A 214 -21.83 6.01 16.44
C PHE A 214 -20.73 5.19 17.10
N ILE A 215 -20.10 5.72 18.15
CA ILE A 215 -18.87 5.12 18.69
C ILE A 215 -19.03 4.82 20.18
N TYR A 216 -18.87 3.56 20.52
CA TYR A 216 -18.66 3.13 21.88
C TYR A 216 -17.17 2.89 22.13
N TYR A 217 -16.61 3.58 23.12
CA TYR A 217 -15.25 3.35 23.58
C TYR A 217 -15.26 2.33 24.71
N PHE A 218 -14.43 1.30 24.60
CA PHE A 218 -14.26 0.32 25.65
C PHE A 218 -13.73 0.99 26.93
N ARG A 219 -14.13 0.47 28.09
CA ARG A 219 -13.77 0.95 29.42
C ARG A 219 -12.55 0.17 29.95
N PRO A 220 -11.82 0.69 30.95
CA PRO A 220 -10.57 0.06 31.41
C PRO A 220 -10.69 -1.35 31.98
N THR A 221 -11.88 -1.81 32.35
CA THR A 221 -12.09 -3.13 32.97
C THR A 221 -13.18 -3.93 32.28
N LYS A 222 -13.03 -5.26 32.31
CA LYS A 222 -13.99 -6.22 31.76
C LYS A 222 -15.41 -5.96 32.28
N ASP A 223 -15.59 -5.88 33.60
CA ASP A 223 -16.91 -5.76 34.23
C ASP A 223 -17.67 -4.49 33.82
N LEU A 224 -16.96 -3.39 33.57
CA LEU A 224 -17.56 -2.15 33.09
C LEU A 224 -18.05 -2.31 31.65
N ASN A 225 -17.29 -3.04 30.83
CA ASN A 225 -17.68 -3.35 29.46
C ASN A 225 -18.84 -4.34 29.41
N ASP A 226 -18.86 -5.38 30.25
CA ASP A 226 -19.99 -6.32 30.30
C ASP A 226 -21.31 -5.59 30.61
N LYS A 227 -21.30 -4.69 31.61
CA LYS A 227 -22.47 -3.84 31.94
C LYS A 227 -22.85 -2.90 30.79
N ALA A 228 -21.85 -2.33 30.11
CA ALA A 228 -22.09 -1.45 28.98
C ALA A 228 -22.65 -2.20 27.77
N ILE A 229 -22.15 -3.41 27.47
CA ILE A 229 -22.65 -4.27 26.39
C ILE A 229 -24.11 -4.64 26.65
N VAL A 230 -24.47 -5.01 27.88
CA VAL A 230 -25.88 -5.25 28.27
C VAL A 230 -26.72 -3.98 28.03
N THR A 231 -26.19 -2.81 28.37
CA THR A 231 -26.89 -1.53 28.16
C THR A 231 -27.07 -1.23 26.66
N LEU A 232 -26.05 -1.48 25.82
CA LEU A 232 -26.11 -1.31 24.37
C LEU A 232 -27.13 -2.26 23.73
N LYS A 233 -27.20 -3.51 24.23
CA LYS A 233 -28.19 -4.50 23.79
C LYS A 233 -29.61 -4.06 24.14
N ASN A 234 -29.81 -3.58 25.38
CA ASN A 234 -31.13 -3.13 25.87
C ASN A 234 -31.61 -1.84 25.20
N SER A 235 -30.69 -0.97 24.75
CA SER A 235 -31.02 0.27 24.04
C SER A 235 -31.21 0.12 22.53
N ALA A 236 -31.19 -1.12 22.02
CA ALA A 236 -31.23 -1.43 20.60
C ALA A 236 -30.13 -0.71 19.80
N TRP A 237 -28.93 -0.64 20.37
CA TRP A 237 -27.78 -0.02 19.70
C TRP A 237 -27.52 -0.69 18.36
N LEU A 238 -27.60 -2.03 18.28
CA LEU A 238 -27.61 -2.79 17.02
C LEU A 238 -29.05 -3.21 16.68
N ASP A 239 -29.50 -2.86 15.48
CA ASP A 239 -30.82 -3.20 14.95
C ASP A 239 -30.79 -3.36 13.41
N LEU A 240 -31.97 -3.55 12.80
CA LEU A 240 -32.14 -3.75 11.35
C LEU A 240 -31.70 -2.54 10.48
N THR A 241 -31.55 -1.35 11.05
CA THR A 241 -31.03 -0.17 10.34
C THR A 241 -29.50 -0.16 10.25
N THR A 242 -28.84 -1.03 11.00
CA THR A 242 -27.39 -1.12 11.03
C THR A 242 -26.88 -1.77 9.76
N ARG A 243 -25.79 -1.24 9.20
CA ARG A 243 -25.16 -1.80 7.99
C ARG A 243 -23.76 -2.31 8.22
N ALA A 244 -23.04 -1.68 9.14
CA ALA A 244 -21.71 -2.12 9.50
C ALA A 244 -21.42 -1.81 10.96
N ILE A 245 -20.71 -2.73 11.60
CA ILE A 245 -20.03 -2.51 12.87
C ILE A 245 -18.55 -2.80 12.68
N PHE A 246 -17.71 -1.94 13.25
CA PHE A 246 -16.27 -2.04 13.25
C PHE A 246 -15.78 -2.21 14.69
N ILE A 247 -14.99 -3.25 14.94
CA ILE A 247 -14.15 -3.33 16.14
C ILE A 247 -12.76 -2.86 15.72
N GLU A 248 -12.33 -1.74 16.29
CA GLU A 248 -11.09 -1.08 15.91
C GLU A 248 -10.16 -0.99 17.13
N LEU A 249 -8.96 -1.54 16.99
CA LEU A 249 -7.93 -1.48 18.02
C LEU A 249 -6.55 -1.36 17.38
N ILE A 250 -5.62 -0.77 18.12
CA ILE A 250 -4.23 -0.66 17.70
C ILE A 250 -3.40 -1.27 18.81
N TYR A 251 -2.40 -2.07 18.46
CA TYR A 251 -1.43 -2.58 19.41
C TYR A 251 0.00 -2.37 18.91
N PHE A 252 0.93 -2.34 19.85
CA PHE A 252 2.36 -2.26 19.60
C PHE A 252 3.07 -3.45 20.23
N ASN A 253 3.89 -4.13 19.44
CA ASN A 253 4.77 -5.18 19.93
C ASN A 253 6.19 -4.63 20.09
N PRO A 254 6.71 -4.46 21.32
CA PRO A 254 8.05 -3.91 21.55
C PRO A 254 9.19 -4.86 21.16
N ASN A 255 8.96 -6.18 21.13
CA ASN A 255 10.02 -7.16 20.81
C ASN A 255 10.47 -7.04 19.34
N ILE A 256 9.50 -6.78 18.46
CA ILE A 256 9.70 -6.62 17.02
C ILE A 256 9.55 -5.17 16.52
N GLU A 257 9.18 -4.24 17.41
CA GLU A 257 8.96 -2.80 17.12
C GLU A 257 7.89 -2.55 16.03
N LEU A 258 6.85 -3.39 15.98
CA LEU A 258 5.76 -3.29 15.02
C LEU A 258 4.50 -2.69 15.67
N LEU A 259 3.88 -1.76 14.96
CA LEU A 259 2.57 -1.19 15.26
C LEU A 259 1.54 -1.79 14.32
N THR A 260 0.47 -2.34 14.88
CA THR A 260 -0.58 -3.02 14.11
C THR A 260 -1.93 -2.40 14.42
N SER A 261 -2.67 -1.99 13.38
CA SER A 261 -4.10 -1.68 13.49
C SER A 261 -4.91 -2.88 13.04
N ILE A 262 -5.81 -3.33 13.92
CA ILE A 262 -6.81 -4.36 13.61
C ILE A 262 -8.15 -3.67 13.46
N ASN A 263 -8.84 -3.97 12.36
CA ASN A 263 -10.21 -3.57 12.12
C ASN A 263 -11.02 -4.79 11.72
N ILE A 264 -12.00 -5.16 12.54
CA ILE A 264 -12.92 -6.25 12.25
C ILE A 264 -14.25 -5.64 11.83
N LEU A 265 -14.63 -5.88 10.58
CA LEU A 265 -15.86 -5.40 9.97
C LEU A 265 -16.92 -6.51 9.99
N PHE A 266 -18.04 -6.22 10.63
CA PHE A 266 -19.28 -6.99 10.55
C PHE A 266 -20.27 -6.22 9.67
N GLU A 267 -20.49 -6.69 8.44
CA GLU A 267 -21.48 -6.15 7.53
C GLU A 267 -22.82 -6.85 7.72
N PHE A 268 -23.85 -6.07 8.03
CA PHE A 268 -25.21 -6.57 8.19
C PHE A 268 -25.94 -6.38 6.86
N LEU A 269 -26.08 -7.48 6.12
CA LEU A 269 -26.70 -7.49 4.80
C LEU A 269 -28.21 -7.27 4.90
N THR A 270 -28.81 -6.71 3.84
CA THR A 270 -30.27 -6.53 3.77
C THR A 270 -31.04 -7.86 3.71
N THR A 271 -30.36 -8.94 3.34
CA THR A 271 -30.84 -10.33 3.41
C THR A 271 -31.01 -10.85 4.85
N GLY A 272 -30.42 -10.16 5.84
CA GLY A 272 -30.45 -10.54 7.25
C GLY A 272 -29.24 -11.37 7.72
N THR A 273 -28.33 -11.72 6.81
CA THR A 273 -27.06 -12.39 7.14
C THR A 273 -25.97 -11.38 7.50
N VAL A 274 -25.00 -11.84 8.30
CA VAL A 274 -23.80 -11.06 8.67
C VAL A 274 -22.61 -11.62 7.91
N GLN A 275 -21.89 -10.73 7.22
CA GLN A 275 -20.59 -11.04 6.63
C GLN A 275 -19.49 -10.42 7.46
N VAL A 276 -18.41 -11.18 7.67
CA VAL A 276 -17.30 -10.77 8.51
C VAL A 276 -16.04 -10.63 7.68
N ARG A 277 -15.31 -9.54 7.90
CA ARG A 277 -14.02 -9.30 7.26
C ARG A 277 -13.06 -8.65 8.24
N ASP A 278 -11.86 -9.17 8.33
CA ASP A 278 -10.81 -8.64 9.18
C ASP A 278 -9.70 -7.98 8.34
N PHE A 279 -9.24 -6.83 8.80
CA PHE A 279 -8.19 -6.03 8.18
C PHE A 279 -7.06 -5.81 9.18
N PHE A 280 -5.85 -6.17 8.77
CA PHE A 280 -4.61 -6.00 9.52
C PHE A 280 -3.71 -5.03 8.78
N TYR A 281 -3.23 -4.02 9.49
CA TYR A 281 -2.34 -3.00 8.97
C TYR A 281 -1.13 -2.89 9.89
N THR A 282 -0.08 -3.63 9.52
CA THR A 282 1.12 -3.77 10.35
C THR A 282 2.28 -3.02 9.75
N VAL A 283 2.80 -2.06 10.51
CA VAL A 283 3.84 -1.16 10.07
C VAL A 283 4.97 -1.11 11.11
N PRO A 284 6.22 -0.94 10.67
CA PRO A 284 7.33 -0.74 11.58
C PRO A 284 7.24 0.65 12.20
N VAL A 285 7.42 0.71 13.52
CA VAL A 285 7.69 2.00 14.19
C VAL A 285 9.17 2.37 14.05
N ASN A 286 10.04 1.38 13.86
CA ASN A 286 11.48 1.54 13.78
C ASN A 286 11.86 2.66 12.81
N SER A 287 12.23 3.80 13.39
CA SER A 287 12.73 4.93 12.63
C SER A 287 14.15 4.63 12.18
N PHE A 288 14.44 4.99 10.93
CA PHE A 288 15.78 5.05 10.35
C PHE A 288 16.88 5.57 11.29
N PHE A 289 16.53 6.44 12.25
CA PHE A 289 17.46 7.04 13.21
C PHE A 289 17.38 6.47 14.64
N PHE A 290 16.25 5.85 15.04
CA PHE A 290 15.96 5.60 16.46
C PHE A 290 15.68 4.14 16.83
N GLY A 291 15.48 3.22 15.89
CA GLY A 291 15.26 1.81 16.25
C GLY A 291 16.47 0.92 15.94
N ARG A 292 16.23 -0.40 16.03
CA ARG A 292 17.27 -1.44 15.97
C ARG A 292 18.10 -1.47 14.67
N ASN A 293 17.56 -0.98 13.56
CA ASN A 293 18.15 -1.14 12.22
C ASN A 293 18.70 0.19 11.67
N LYS A 294 19.67 0.80 12.38
CA LYS A 294 20.31 2.07 11.95
C LYS A 294 20.87 2.03 10.53
N LEU A 295 21.29 0.85 10.06
CA LEU A 295 21.80 0.63 8.72
C LEU A 295 20.74 0.91 7.63
N LEU A 296 19.47 0.61 7.89
CA LEU A 296 18.35 0.92 7.00
C LEU A 296 18.26 2.45 6.76
N GLY A 297 18.55 3.26 7.78
CA GLY A 297 18.58 4.72 7.68
C GLY A 297 19.66 5.24 6.75
N VAL A 298 20.85 4.65 6.81
CA VAL A 298 21.95 4.98 5.91
C VAL A 298 21.55 4.71 4.46
N PHE A 299 20.96 3.55 4.16
CA PHE A 299 20.51 3.23 2.81
C PHE A 299 19.39 4.15 2.32
N GLN A 300 18.47 4.58 3.19
CA GLN A 300 17.45 5.56 2.80
C GLN A 300 18.04 6.93 2.45
N ILE A 301 19.04 7.39 3.21
CA ILE A 301 19.74 8.64 2.90
C ILE A 301 20.43 8.53 1.54
N LEU A 302 21.11 7.40 1.28
CA LEU A 302 21.74 7.12 -0.02
C LEU A 302 20.73 7.06 -1.17
N PHE A 303 19.56 6.43 -0.94
CA PHE A 303 18.47 6.40 -1.91
C PHE A 303 17.96 7.80 -2.25
N ASN A 304 17.69 8.62 -1.24
CA ASN A 304 17.22 10.00 -1.44
C ASN A 304 18.29 10.87 -2.14
N LEU A 305 19.56 10.71 -1.79
CA LEU A 305 20.66 11.38 -2.48
C LEU A 305 20.72 10.98 -3.96
N PHE A 306 20.58 9.69 -4.26
CA PHE A 306 20.55 9.21 -5.64
C PHE A 306 19.38 9.80 -6.42
N CYS A 307 18.18 9.86 -5.82
CA CYS A 307 17.00 10.46 -6.44
C CYS A 307 17.24 11.94 -6.80
N ILE A 308 17.90 12.69 -5.91
CA ILE A 308 18.25 14.10 -6.14
C ILE A 308 19.25 14.23 -7.30
N ILE A 309 20.32 13.44 -7.30
CA ILE A 309 21.32 13.44 -8.39
C ILE A 309 20.64 13.09 -9.73
N PHE A 310 19.78 12.07 -9.72
CA PHE A 310 19.03 11.66 -10.89
C PHE A 310 18.10 12.76 -11.41
N ALA A 311 17.42 13.47 -10.50
CA ALA A 311 16.56 14.61 -10.84
C ALA A 311 17.35 15.73 -11.51
N PHE A 312 18.49 16.15 -10.94
CA PHE A 312 19.34 17.19 -11.53
C PHE A 312 19.84 16.82 -12.93
N TYR A 313 20.32 15.59 -13.09
CA TYR A 313 20.75 15.07 -14.38
C TYR A 313 19.62 15.11 -15.43
N TYR A 314 18.42 14.67 -15.06
CA TYR A 314 17.29 14.61 -15.98
C TYR A 314 16.74 16.00 -16.34
N VAL A 315 16.65 16.91 -15.37
CA VAL A 315 16.26 18.31 -15.59
C VAL A 315 17.25 19.02 -16.51
N GLY A 316 18.56 18.77 -16.35
CA GLY A 316 19.59 19.29 -17.25
C GLY A 316 19.36 18.85 -18.71
N LYS A 317 19.07 17.57 -18.94
CA LYS A 317 18.75 17.03 -20.28
C LYS A 317 17.50 17.65 -20.90
N ILE A 318 16.45 17.86 -20.10
CA ILE A 318 15.23 18.52 -20.57
C ILE A 318 15.51 19.99 -20.90
N ALA A 319 16.33 20.69 -20.11
CA ALA A 319 16.68 22.08 -20.36
C ALA A 319 17.47 22.24 -21.68
N GLU A 320 18.38 21.30 -21.97
CA GLU A 320 19.20 21.32 -23.19
C GLU A 320 18.40 20.94 -24.46
N HIS A 321 17.61 19.87 -24.40
CA HIS A 321 16.92 19.31 -25.57
C HIS A 321 15.41 19.63 -25.67
N ARG A 322 14.89 20.44 -24.74
CA ARG A 322 13.47 20.82 -24.59
C ARG A 322 12.53 19.62 -24.41
N LEU A 323 11.23 19.88 -24.33
CA LEU A 323 10.19 18.85 -24.09
C LEU A 323 10.11 17.78 -25.19
N TRP A 324 10.58 18.08 -26.41
CA TRP A 324 10.56 17.12 -27.52
C TRP A 324 11.43 15.89 -27.26
N PHE A 325 12.50 16.04 -26.47
CA PHE A 325 13.34 14.93 -26.01
C PHE A 325 12.54 13.85 -25.28
N ILE A 326 11.53 14.23 -24.51
CA ILE A 326 10.71 13.30 -23.72
C ILE A 326 9.90 12.39 -24.65
N MET A 327 9.37 12.94 -25.75
CA MET A 327 8.57 12.21 -26.74
C MET A 327 9.42 11.43 -27.74
N SER A 328 10.74 11.58 -27.70
CA SER A 328 11.65 10.92 -28.64
C SER A 328 11.82 9.42 -28.38
N SER A 329 11.66 8.97 -27.12
CA SER A 329 11.88 7.57 -26.73
C SER A 329 10.98 7.16 -25.58
N ILE A 330 10.47 5.93 -25.62
CA ILE A 330 9.65 5.36 -24.54
C ILE A 330 10.41 5.32 -23.20
N TRP A 331 11.73 5.18 -23.24
CA TRP A 331 12.59 5.20 -22.06
C TRP A 331 12.71 6.59 -21.43
N ASN A 332 12.60 7.67 -22.21
CA ASN A 332 12.58 9.02 -21.67
C ASN A 332 11.23 9.32 -21.00
N LEU A 333 10.12 8.85 -21.59
CA LEU A 333 8.82 8.91 -20.91
C LEU A 333 8.83 8.09 -19.61
N TYR A 334 9.46 6.93 -19.61
CA TYR A 334 9.65 6.09 -18.43
C TYR A 334 10.48 6.78 -17.33
N ASP A 335 11.59 7.41 -17.72
CA ASP A 335 12.46 8.17 -16.80
C ASP A 335 11.71 9.36 -16.17
N LEU A 336 10.81 10.01 -16.91
CA LEU A 336 9.91 11.04 -16.36
C LEU A 336 8.94 10.44 -15.33
N GLY A 337 8.36 9.27 -15.61
CA GLY A 337 7.52 8.55 -14.65
C GLY A 337 8.25 8.21 -13.35
N LEU A 338 9.51 7.75 -13.44
CA LEU A 338 10.36 7.52 -12.27
C LEU A 338 10.63 8.79 -11.48
N LEU A 339 10.87 9.92 -12.16
CA LEU A 339 11.06 11.21 -11.49
C LEU A 339 9.83 11.59 -10.66
N ILE A 340 8.63 11.40 -11.21
CA ILE A 340 7.36 11.62 -10.49
C ILE A 340 7.31 10.72 -9.25
N LEU A 341 7.57 9.41 -9.39
CA LEU A 341 7.57 8.48 -8.26
C LEU A 341 8.57 8.89 -7.17
N PHE A 342 9.78 9.34 -7.53
CA PHE A 342 10.77 9.83 -6.57
C PHE A 342 10.31 11.09 -5.83
N THR A 343 9.68 12.04 -6.53
CA THR A 343 9.13 13.23 -5.87
C THR A 343 8.03 12.89 -4.86
N VAL A 344 7.14 11.94 -5.20
CA VAL A 344 6.11 11.46 -4.29
C VAL A 344 6.74 10.70 -3.12
N SER A 345 7.81 9.94 -3.34
CA SER A 345 8.54 9.23 -2.28
C SER A 345 9.13 10.21 -1.27
N PHE A 346 9.74 11.30 -1.75
CA PHE A 346 10.30 12.33 -0.88
C PHE A 346 9.23 13.00 -0.02
N TYR A 347 8.04 13.25 -0.59
CA TYR A 347 6.90 13.78 0.17
C TYR A 347 6.46 12.85 1.32
N PHE A 348 6.37 11.54 1.08
CA PHE A 348 6.02 10.58 2.13
C PHE A 348 7.11 10.41 3.18
N ASP A 349 8.39 10.49 2.80
CA ASP A 349 9.51 10.50 3.75
C ASP A 349 9.45 11.72 4.69
N ILE A 350 9.11 12.91 4.18
CA ILE A 350 8.90 14.10 5.03
C ILE A 350 7.71 13.89 5.98
N LYS A 351 6.57 13.40 5.47
CA LYS A 351 5.40 13.11 6.33
C LYS A 351 5.74 12.11 7.43
N PHE A 352 6.51 11.07 7.11
CA PHE A 352 6.98 10.11 8.10
C PHE A 352 7.79 10.81 9.21
N LEU A 353 8.75 11.66 8.86
CA LEU A 353 9.55 12.41 9.84
C LEU A 353 8.70 13.33 10.73
N MET A 354 7.62 13.89 10.20
CA MET A 354 6.68 14.70 11.00
C MET A 354 5.94 13.83 12.03
N TYR A 355 5.31 12.73 11.59
CA TYR A 355 4.44 11.92 12.44
C TYR A 355 5.17 10.98 13.40
N ILE A 356 6.40 10.56 13.08
CA ILE A 356 7.14 9.62 13.94
C ILE A 356 7.43 10.23 15.32
N SER A 357 7.77 11.51 15.39
CA SER A 357 8.08 12.19 16.65
C SER A 357 6.87 12.24 17.59
N GLN A 358 5.68 12.40 17.02
CA GLN A 358 4.41 12.41 17.74
C GLN A 358 4.02 10.99 18.16
N THR A 359 4.16 10.02 17.26
CA THR A 359 3.92 8.59 17.53
C THR A 359 4.77 8.08 18.68
N LEU A 360 6.08 8.38 18.70
CA LEU A 360 6.98 7.99 19.78
C LEU A 360 6.59 8.63 21.13
N LYS A 361 6.10 9.87 21.12
CA LYS A 361 5.55 10.51 22.34
C LYS A 361 4.28 9.81 22.81
N CYS A 362 3.39 9.44 21.90
CA CYS A 362 2.15 8.72 22.24
C CYS A 362 2.40 7.30 22.76
N LEU A 363 3.46 6.64 22.28
CA LEU A 363 3.92 5.36 22.85
C LEU A 363 4.47 5.52 24.27
N SER A 364 5.01 6.70 24.60
CA SER A 364 5.61 6.95 25.92
C SER A 364 4.61 7.45 26.97
N ILE A 365 3.52 8.10 26.54
CA ILE A 365 2.50 8.68 27.43
C ILE A 365 1.11 8.23 26.92
N PRO A 366 0.46 7.27 27.59
CA PRO A 366 -0.85 6.80 27.19
C PRO A 366 -1.90 7.88 27.49
N LYS A 367 -2.26 8.65 26.46
CA LYS A 367 -3.43 9.53 26.49
C LYS A 367 -4.61 8.82 25.82
N ASN A 368 -5.82 9.13 26.27
CA ASN A 368 -7.04 8.51 25.73
C ASN A 368 -7.36 8.87 24.27
N ASP A 369 -6.66 9.85 23.66
CA ASP A 369 -6.98 10.35 22.31
C ASP A 369 -5.80 10.22 21.31
N ILE A 370 -5.03 9.14 21.41
CA ILE A 370 -3.88 8.89 20.50
C ILE A 370 -4.27 8.19 19.20
N PHE A 371 -5.49 7.66 19.10
CA PHE A 371 -5.91 6.79 17.99
C PHE A 371 -5.77 7.48 16.62
N LYS A 372 -6.20 8.75 16.53
CA LYS A 372 -6.13 9.54 15.31
C LYS A 372 -4.70 9.70 14.79
N GLU A 373 -3.76 10.01 15.68
CA GLU A 373 -2.36 10.23 15.33
C GLU A 373 -1.69 8.93 14.87
N LEU A 374 -2.02 7.82 15.54
CA LEU A 374 -1.52 6.49 15.18
C LEU A 374 -2.05 6.04 13.82
N ILE A 375 -3.34 6.24 13.53
CA ILE A 375 -3.91 5.89 12.22
C ILE A 375 -3.24 6.68 11.08
N TYR A 376 -3.04 8.00 11.23
CA TYR A 376 -2.35 8.78 10.20
C TYR A 376 -0.90 8.32 9.98
N PHE A 377 -0.21 7.93 11.05
CA PHE A 377 1.12 7.35 10.94
C PHE A 377 1.09 6.02 10.18
N ILE A 378 0.15 5.13 10.51
CA ILE A 378 -0.02 3.83 9.83
C ILE A 378 -0.34 4.02 8.35
N GLU A 379 -1.32 4.86 7.99
CA GLU A 379 -1.68 5.15 6.59
C GLU A 379 -0.49 5.71 5.80
N THR A 380 0.26 6.63 6.43
CA THR A 380 1.47 7.21 5.83
C THR A 380 2.54 6.14 5.61
N GLN A 381 2.73 5.21 6.56
CA GLN A 381 3.69 4.12 6.42
C GLN A 381 3.30 3.10 5.36
N ILE A 382 2.04 2.70 5.28
CA ILE A 382 1.56 1.78 4.25
C ILE A 382 1.80 2.39 2.87
N SER A 383 1.33 3.63 2.67
CA SER A 383 1.49 4.34 1.40
C SER A 383 2.96 4.46 0.99
N ARG A 384 3.85 4.66 1.97
CA ARG A 384 5.30 4.74 1.76
C ARG A 384 5.92 3.39 1.39
N ILE A 385 5.54 2.30 2.06
CA ILE A 385 6.02 0.95 1.76
C ILE A 385 5.55 0.51 0.37
N ASP A 386 4.26 0.73 0.05
CA ASP A 386 3.69 0.41 -1.26
C ASP A 386 4.40 1.17 -2.37
N LEU A 387 4.64 2.48 -2.18
CA LEU A 387 5.37 3.30 -3.14
C LEU A 387 6.81 2.82 -3.34
N GLN A 388 7.50 2.40 -2.27
CA GLN A 388 8.84 1.83 -2.37
C GLN A 388 8.84 0.52 -3.16
N ALA A 389 7.81 -0.33 -3.00
CA ALA A 389 7.65 -1.54 -3.80
C ALA A 389 7.43 -1.22 -5.29
N TYR A 390 6.59 -0.23 -5.61
CA TYR A 390 6.40 0.24 -6.99
C TYR A 390 7.69 0.80 -7.58
N ILE A 391 8.45 1.59 -6.81
CA ILE A 391 9.76 2.11 -7.23
C ILE A 391 10.73 0.97 -7.49
N ALA A 392 10.83 -0.01 -6.59
CA ALA A 392 11.71 -1.16 -6.76
C ALA A 392 11.40 -1.94 -8.04
N ALA A 393 10.11 -2.21 -8.31
CA ALA A 393 9.68 -2.85 -9.55
C ALA A 393 9.99 -1.97 -10.78
N ALA A 394 9.75 -0.66 -10.71
CA ALA A 394 10.00 0.25 -11.81
C ALA A 394 11.50 0.39 -12.12
N VAL A 395 12.35 0.37 -11.09
CA VAL A 395 13.81 0.37 -11.25
C VAL A 395 14.27 -0.97 -11.85
N LEU A 396 13.72 -2.11 -11.39
CA LEU A 396 14.05 -3.40 -11.98
C LEU A 396 13.72 -3.45 -13.48
N ILE A 397 12.57 -2.92 -13.90
CA ILE A 397 12.16 -2.86 -15.32
C ILE A 397 13.10 -1.96 -16.13
N ARG A 398 13.57 -0.84 -15.56
CA ARG A 398 14.48 0.07 -16.28
C ARG A 398 15.85 -0.53 -16.55
N LEU A 399 16.26 -1.59 -15.85
CA LEU A 399 17.46 -2.36 -16.20
C LEU A 399 17.40 -2.92 -17.64
N LEU A 400 16.20 -3.20 -18.18
CA LEU A 400 16.01 -3.67 -19.56
C LEU A 400 16.56 -2.70 -20.61
N ARG A 401 16.66 -1.39 -20.31
CA ARG A 401 17.25 -0.39 -21.21
C ARG A 401 18.73 -0.67 -21.50
N TYR A 402 19.45 -1.20 -20.51
CA TYR A 402 20.90 -1.39 -20.59
C TYR A 402 21.29 -2.77 -21.14
N LEU A 403 20.41 -3.78 -21.00
CA LEU A 403 20.68 -5.15 -21.46
C LEU A 403 21.09 -5.31 -22.94
N PRO A 404 20.50 -4.56 -23.91
CA PRO A 404 20.93 -4.63 -25.31
C PRO A 404 22.41 -4.30 -25.54
N HIS A 405 23.04 -3.53 -24.64
CA HIS A 405 24.43 -3.10 -24.80
C HIS A 405 25.43 -4.20 -24.42
N PHE A 406 25.03 -5.18 -23.60
CA PHE A 406 25.89 -6.27 -23.13
C PHE A 406 25.94 -7.45 -24.09
N SER A 407 24.82 -7.78 -24.74
CA SER A 407 24.79 -8.88 -25.70
C SER A 407 23.90 -8.60 -26.90
N ASN A 408 24.41 -8.94 -28.08
CA ASN A 408 23.66 -8.82 -29.34
C ASN A 408 22.43 -9.76 -29.36
N LEU A 409 22.50 -10.89 -28.65
CA LEU A 409 21.38 -11.82 -28.54
C LEU A 409 20.19 -11.19 -27.81
N ILE A 410 20.42 -10.56 -26.65
CA ILE A 410 19.34 -9.89 -25.90
C ILE A 410 18.81 -8.68 -26.69
N ALA A 411 19.67 -7.93 -27.37
CA ALA A 411 19.24 -6.83 -28.24
C ALA A 411 18.29 -7.31 -29.34
N ASN A 412 18.65 -8.41 -30.03
CA ASN A 412 17.81 -8.99 -31.08
C ASN A 412 16.48 -9.52 -30.52
N LEU A 413 16.50 -10.17 -29.34
CA LEU A 413 15.27 -10.65 -28.69
C LEU A 413 14.33 -9.48 -28.36
N LEU A 414 14.83 -8.41 -27.73
CA LEU A 414 14.03 -7.24 -27.37
C LEU A 414 13.47 -6.51 -28.60
N ASP A 415 14.22 -6.45 -29.71
CA ASP A 415 13.74 -5.88 -30.97
C ASP A 415 12.62 -6.73 -31.59
N VAL A 416 12.73 -8.07 -31.53
CA VAL A 416 11.65 -8.98 -31.96
C VAL A 416 10.40 -8.77 -31.11
N PHE A 417 10.52 -8.67 -29.78
CA PHE A 417 9.39 -8.34 -28.90
C PHE A 417 8.76 -6.99 -29.25
N TYR A 418 9.59 -5.95 -29.45
CA TYR A 418 9.12 -4.61 -29.77
C TYR A 418 8.38 -4.57 -31.11
N LYS A 419 8.88 -5.25 -32.14
CA LYS A 419 8.20 -5.35 -33.45
C LYS A 419 6.93 -6.20 -33.37
N SER A 420 6.92 -7.23 -32.55
CA SER A 420 5.77 -8.13 -32.37
C SER A 420 4.61 -7.47 -31.62
N ILE A 421 4.89 -6.54 -30.69
CA ILE A 421 3.86 -5.96 -29.81
C ILE A 421 2.68 -5.36 -30.58
N ARG A 422 2.94 -4.70 -31.70
CA ARG A 422 1.89 -4.09 -32.54
C ARG A 422 0.89 -5.14 -33.06
N ASN A 423 1.39 -6.32 -33.43
CA ASN A 423 0.55 -7.41 -33.93
C ASN A 423 -0.14 -8.13 -32.77
N SER A 424 0.56 -8.33 -31.64
CA SER A 424 0.02 -8.96 -30.44
C SER A 424 -1.11 -8.16 -29.79
N LEU A 425 -1.09 -6.81 -29.87
CA LEU A 425 -2.15 -5.97 -29.32
C LEU A 425 -3.52 -6.26 -29.94
N GLY A 426 -3.58 -6.54 -31.24
CA GLY A 426 -4.83 -6.91 -31.91
C GLY A 426 -5.38 -8.26 -31.43
N PHE A 427 -4.49 -9.25 -31.27
CA PHE A 427 -4.86 -10.54 -30.71
C PHE A 427 -5.30 -10.43 -29.24
N LEU A 428 -4.60 -9.64 -28.43
CA LEU A 428 -4.92 -9.42 -27.02
C LEU A 428 -6.31 -8.78 -26.84
N PHE A 429 -6.70 -7.87 -27.75
CA PHE A 429 -8.05 -7.32 -27.77
C PHE A 429 -9.11 -8.39 -28.05
N LEU A 430 -8.89 -9.26 -29.05
CA LEU A 430 -9.82 -10.36 -29.36
C LEU A 430 -9.91 -11.34 -28.19
N PHE A 431 -8.77 -11.73 -27.62
CA PHE A 431 -8.72 -12.58 -26.44
C PHE A 431 -9.49 -11.96 -25.27
N PHE A 432 -9.30 -10.67 -25.02
CA PHE A 432 -10.01 -9.95 -23.95
C PHE A 432 -11.53 -9.97 -24.15
N VAL A 433 -12.02 -9.72 -25.37
CA VAL A 433 -13.47 -9.77 -25.65
C VAL A 433 -14.04 -11.16 -25.39
N ILE A 434 -13.37 -12.21 -25.88
CA ILE A 434 -13.79 -13.60 -25.67
C ILE A 434 -13.74 -13.95 -24.17
N PHE A 435 -12.65 -13.62 -23.48
CA PHE A 435 -12.48 -13.86 -22.06
C PHE A 435 -13.58 -13.17 -21.24
N MET A 436 -13.87 -11.90 -21.51
CA MET A 436 -14.94 -11.17 -20.84
C MET A 436 -16.32 -11.77 -21.12
N SER A 437 -16.56 -12.29 -22.32
CA SER A 437 -17.83 -12.99 -22.62
C SER A 437 -18.03 -14.23 -21.74
N PHE A 438 -16.96 -15.01 -21.50
CA PHE A 438 -17.00 -16.15 -20.59
C PHE A 438 -17.16 -15.72 -19.14
N VAL A 439 -16.50 -14.63 -18.71
CA VAL A 439 -16.68 -14.08 -17.35
C VAL A 439 -18.14 -13.69 -17.13
N ILE A 440 -18.74 -12.95 -18.07
CA ILE A 440 -20.15 -12.55 -17.99
C ILE A 440 -21.07 -13.78 -17.94
N PHE A 441 -20.85 -14.75 -18.82
CA PHE A 441 -21.61 -15.99 -18.83
C PHE A 441 -21.51 -16.75 -17.49
N ALA A 442 -20.29 -16.90 -16.96
CA ALA A 442 -20.06 -17.58 -15.70
C ALA A 442 -20.69 -16.85 -14.52
N THR A 443 -20.63 -15.52 -14.48
CA THR A 443 -21.30 -14.73 -13.43
C THR A 443 -22.81 -14.88 -13.48
N PHE A 444 -23.43 -14.89 -14.66
CA PHE A 444 -24.88 -15.08 -14.78
C PHE A 444 -25.33 -16.51 -14.49
N HIS A 445 -24.51 -17.52 -14.80
CA HIS A 445 -24.90 -18.92 -14.62
C HIS A 445 -24.58 -19.47 -13.23
N TYR A 446 -23.38 -19.16 -12.71
CA TYR A 446 -22.87 -19.69 -11.44
C TYR A 446 -22.86 -18.67 -10.30
N GLY A 447 -23.20 -17.41 -10.56
CA GLY A 447 -23.18 -16.36 -9.53
C GLY A 447 -23.99 -16.76 -8.30
N ASP A 448 -25.23 -17.23 -8.51
CA ASP A 448 -26.13 -17.58 -7.42
C ASP A 448 -25.61 -18.75 -6.56
N GLU A 449 -24.92 -19.72 -7.15
CA GLU A 449 -24.37 -20.90 -6.44
C GLU A 449 -23.01 -20.63 -5.76
N LEU A 450 -22.22 -19.65 -6.25
CA LEU A 450 -20.89 -19.35 -5.73
C LEU A 450 -20.87 -18.33 -4.59
N TYR A 451 -21.98 -17.62 -4.38
CA TYR A 451 -22.15 -16.65 -3.28
C TYR A 451 -22.84 -17.25 -2.04
N GLU A 452 -23.30 -18.50 -2.11
CA GLU A 452 -23.64 -19.34 -0.93
C GLU A 452 -22.37 -19.93 -0.32
#